data_AF-A0A4Q5IX03-F1
#
_entry.id   AF-A0A4Q5IX03-F1
#
_cell.length_a   1.000
_cell.length_b   1.000
_cell.length_c   1.000
_cell.angle_alpha   90.00
_cell.angle_beta   90.00
_cell.angle_gamma   90.00
#
_symmetry.space_group_name_H-M   'P 1'
#
loop_
_entity.id
_entity.type
_entity.pdbx_description
1 polymer ?
#
loop_
_entity_poly.entity_id
_entity_poly.type
_entity_poly.pdbx_seq_one_letter_code
_entity_poly.pdbx_strand_id
1 'polypeptide(L)'
;MPGPAPCGSRPRPCPSERRRAVSRHEESRRELDDVRRKVDDLHSALETRHTIGLAQGLLMARYDLTTEQAFEYLRRSSQDGNVKLWRLADRVVGDWHAVGCRMDDFHPALDDGESA
;
A
#
# COMPACT_ATOMS: atom_id res chain seq x y z
N MET A 1 49.84 -57.16 0.05
CA MET A 1 48.80 -56.78 -0.92
C MET A 1 47.99 -55.63 -0.35
N PRO A 2 48.15 -54.38 -0.82
CA PRO A 2 47.30 -53.28 -0.42
C PRO A 2 45.96 -53.37 -1.18
N GLY A 3 44.85 -53.36 -0.45
CA GLY A 3 43.49 -53.46 -1.02
C GLY A 3 43.05 -52.21 -1.80
N PRO A 4 42.03 -52.33 -2.66
CA PRO A 4 41.58 -51.23 -3.51
C PRO A 4 40.99 -50.08 -2.68
N ALA A 5 41.35 -48.85 -3.04
CA ALA A 5 40.83 -47.62 -2.44
C ALA A 5 39.30 -47.52 -2.58
N PRO A 6 38.60 -46.85 -1.63
CA PRO A 6 37.15 -46.69 -1.70
C PRO A 6 36.74 -45.95 -2.97
N CYS A 7 35.93 -46.61 -3.78
CA CYS A 7 35.26 -46.02 -4.92
C CYS A 7 34.22 -44.99 -4.41
N GLY A 8 34.37 -43.72 -4.79
CA GLY A 8 33.28 -42.75 -4.69
C GLY A 8 33.52 -41.43 -3.97
N SER A 9 34.75 -40.93 -3.82
CA SER A 9 34.91 -39.52 -3.42
C SER A 9 34.50 -38.63 -4.60
N ARG A 10 33.25 -38.16 -4.61
CA ARG A 10 32.87 -37.05 -5.51
C ARG A 10 33.90 -35.93 -5.31
N PRO A 11 34.54 -35.43 -6.37
CA PRO A 11 35.51 -34.36 -6.24
C PRO A 11 34.84 -33.17 -5.56
N ARG A 12 35.49 -32.60 -4.55
CA ARG A 12 35.01 -31.35 -3.94
C ARG A 12 34.99 -30.30 -5.05
N PRO A 13 33.86 -29.60 -5.27
CA PRO A 13 33.82 -28.59 -6.33
C PRO A 13 34.91 -27.55 -6.09
N CYS A 14 35.48 -27.01 -7.16
CA CYS A 14 36.52 -26.00 -7.05
C CYS A 14 35.93 -24.74 -6.37
N PRO A 15 36.71 -23.94 -5.61
CA PRO A 15 36.18 -22.75 -4.94
C PRO A 15 35.47 -21.76 -5.89
N SER A 16 35.93 -21.63 -7.14
CA SER A 16 35.28 -20.82 -8.19
C SER A 16 33.92 -21.38 -8.62
N GLU A 17 33.77 -22.71 -8.61
CA GLU A 17 32.56 -23.43 -8.97
C GLU A 17 31.49 -23.28 -7.88
N ARG A 18 31.89 -23.38 -6.61
CA ARG A 18 31.04 -23.04 -5.45
C ARG A 18 30.58 -21.58 -5.52
N ARG A 19 31.48 -20.63 -5.80
CA ARG A 19 31.13 -19.21 -5.93
C ARG A 19 30.11 -18.96 -7.04
N ARG A 20 30.25 -19.60 -8.22
CA ARG A 20 29.25 -19.49 -9.31
C ARG A 20 27.89 -20.06 -8.93
N ALA A 21 27.85 -21.17 -8.20
CA ALA A 21 26.60 -21.74 -7.69
C ALA A 21 25.90 -20.80 -6.69
N VAL A 22 26.68 -20.17 -5.81
CA VAL A 22 26.18 -19.17 -4.86
C VAL A 22 25.67 -17.92 -5.60
N SER A 23 26.42 -17.40 -6.58
CA SER A 23 26.03 -16.21 -7.39
C SER A 23 24.65 -16.38 -8.05
N ARG A 24 24.38 -17.54 -8.66
CA ARG A 24 23.07 -17.80 -9.29
C ARG A 24 21.92 -17.80 -8.29
N HIS A 25 22.12 -18.40 -7.11
CA HIS A 25 21.09 -18.39 -6.07
C HIS A 25 20.90 -17.00 -5.46
N GLU A 26 21.98 -16.22 -5.34
CA GLU A 26 21.90 -14.82 -4.89
C GLU A 26 21.17 -13.94 -5.91
N GLU A 27 21.39 -14.15 -7.21
CA GLU A 27 20.67 -13.46 -8.29
C GLU A 27 19.17 -13.79 -8.26
N SER A 28 18.80 -15.08 -8.21
CA SER A 28 17.38 -15.46 -8.10
C SER A 28 16.73 -14.94 -6.81
N ARG A 29 17.47 -14.87 -5.70
CA ARG A 29 16.94 -14.30 -4.44
C ARG A 29 16.67 -12.80 -4.57
N ARG A 30 17.59 -12.05 -5.19
CA ARG A 30 17.40 -10.60 -5.43
C ARG A 30 16.18 -10.32 -6.29
N GLU A 31 15.99 -11.11 -7.35
CA GLU A 31 14.80 -10.97 -8.21
C GLU A 31 13.49 -11.20 -7.44
N LEU A 32 13.45 -12.23 -6.59
CA LEU A 32 12.29 -12.48 -5.73
C LEU A 32 12.05 -11.34 -4.73
N ASP A 33 13.10 -10.79 -4.13
CA ASP A 33 13.00 -9.67 -3.19
C ASP A 33 12.50 -8.39 -3.88
N ASP A 34 12.90 -8.16 -5.13
CA ASP A 34 12.47 -7.00 -5.91
C ASP A 34 11.01 -7.13 -6.36
N VAL A 35 10.60 -8.34 -6.78
CA VAL A 35 9.18 -8.63 -7.07
C VAL A 35 8.33 -8.46 -5.82
N ARG A 36 8.78 -8.97 -4.67
CA ARG A 36 8.08 -8.82 -3.38
C ARG A 36 7.86 -7.35 -3.06
N ARG A 37 8.93 -6.55 -3.07
CA ARG A 37 8.85 -5.10 -2.82
C ARG A 37 7.86 -4.41 -3.74
N LYS A 38 7.88 -4.74 -5.03
CA LYS A 38 6.96 -4.14 -6.00
C LYS A 38 5.50 -4.47 -5.72
N VAL A 39 5.21 -5.71 -5.31
CA VAL A 39 3.85 -6.10 -4.91
C VAL A 39 3.41 -5.32 -3.68
N ASP A 40 4.29 -5.18 -2.68
CA ASP A 40 3.98 -4.47 -1.43
C ASP A 40 3.75 -2.96 -1.68
N ASP A 41 4.55 -2.34 -2.55
CA ASP A 41 4.39 -0.94 -2.96
C ASP A 41 3.06 -0.70 -3.67
N LEU A 42 2.69 -1.60 -4.59
CA LEU A 42 1.41 -1.54 -5.30
C LEU A 42 0.23 -1.72 -4.34
N HIS A 43 0.33 -2.68 -3.42
CA HIS A 43 -0.72 -2.91 -2.43
C HIS A 43 -0.90 -1.67 -1.54
N SER A 44 0.20 -1.11 -1.05
CA SER A 44 0.19 0.11 -0.23
C SER A 44 -0.42 1.31 -0.97
N ALA A 45 -0.13 1.44 -2.27
CA ALA A 45 -0.70 2.50 -3.11
C ALA A 45 -2.22 2.32 -3.29
N LEU A 46 -2.69 1.08 -3.47
CA LEU A 46 -4.11 0.76 -3.59
C LEU A 46 -4.86 1.01 -2.28
N GLU A 47 -4.33 0.56 -1.15
CA GLU A 47 -4.90 0.82 0.18
C GLU A 47 -5.01 2.32 0.44
N THR A 48 -3.95 3.07 0.16
CA THR A 48 -3.95 4.53 0.29
C THR A 48 -5.06 5.18 -0.53
N ARG A 49 -5.20 4.80 -1.80
CA ARG A 49 -6.27 5.33 -2.67
C ARG A 49 -7.66 4.96 -2.16
N HIS A 50 -7.82 3.75 -1.64
CA HIS A 50 -9.09 3.29 -1.10
C HIS A 50 -9.51 4.11 0.13
N THR A 51 -8.64 4.28 1.12
CA THR A 51 -8.91 5.06 2.33
C THR A 51 -9.24 6.52 2.02
N ILE A 52 -8.54 7.12 1.06
CA ILE A 52 -8.85 8.49 0.59
C ILE A 52 -10.25 8.55 -0.01
N GLY A 53 -10.63 7.58 -0.84
CA GLY A 53 -11.97 7.51 -1.42
C GLY A 53 -13.07 7.34 -0.38
N LEU A 54 -12.85 6.53 0.65
CA LEU A 54 -13.78 6.40 1.78
C LEU A 54 -13.96 7.73 2.51
N ALA A 55 -12.85 8.40 2.86
CA ALA A 55 -12.90 9.70 3.51
C ALA A 55 -13.62 10.75 2.66
N GLN A 56 -13.40 10.77 1.34
CA GLN A 56 -14.14 11.64 0.43
C GLN A 56 -15.65 11.35 0.50
N GLY A 57 -16.08 10.09 0.38
CA GLY A 57 -17.50 9.73 0.46
C GLY A 57 -18.16 10.13 1.78
N LEU A 58 -17.43 10.00 2.89
CA LEU A 58 -17.89 10.45 4.21
C LEU A 58 -18.03 11.98 4.28
N LEU A 59 -17.11 12.73 3.68
CA LEU A 59 -17.19 14.19 3.61
C LEU A 59 -18.33 14.65 2.70
N MET A 60 -18.50 13.99 1.55
CA MET A 60 -19.63 14.25 0.64
C MET A 60 -20.96 14.08 1.37
N ALA A 61 -21.13 12.97 2.10
CA ALA A 61 -22.36 12.68 2.83
C ALA A 61 -22.66 13.65 3.98
N ARG A 62 -21.63 14.24 4.60
CA ARG A 62 -21.79 15.13 5.77
C ARG A 62 -21.89 16.61 5.42
N TYR A 63 -21.18 17.04 4.38
CA TYR A 63 -21.02 18.44 4.02
C TYR A 63 -21.64 18.79 2.68
N ASP A 64 -22.33 17.84 2.04
CA ASP A 64 -22.96 17.99 0.72
C ASP A 64 -21.98 18.50 -0.35
N LEU A 65 -20.76 17.93 -0.33
CA LEU A 65 -19.69 18.31 -1.23
C LEU A 65 -19.67 17.41 -2.47
N THR A 66 -19.20 17.95 -3.59
CA THR A 66 -18.80 17.12 -4.74
C THR A 66 -17.53 16.34 -4.43
N THR A 67 -17.23 15.33 -5.26
CA THR A 67 -15.99 14.53 -5.14
C THR A 67 -14.73 15.40 -5.16
N GLU A 68 -14.68 16.38 -6.06
CA GLU A 68 -13.57 17.32 -6.22
C GLU A 68 -13.43 18.24 -5.00
N GLN A 69 -14.57 18.79 -4.51
CA GLN A 69 -14.58 19.64 -3.33
C GLN A 69 -14.14 18.89 -2.07
N ALA A 70 -14.60 17.65 -1.87
CA ALA A 70 -14.18 16.81 -0.77
C ALA A 70 -12.67 16.48 -0.82
N PHE A 71 -12.13 16.24 -2.02
CA PHE A 71 -10.70 16.03 -2.19
C PHE A 71 -9.89 17.28 -1.86
N GLU A 72 -10.32 18.45 -2.35
CA GLU A 72 -9.65 19.72 -2.09
C GLU A 72 -9.71 20.07 -0.60
N TYR A 73 -10.82 19.77 0.07
CA TYR A 73 -10.95 19.91 1.52
C TYR A 73 -9.91 19.05 2.28
N LEU A 74 -9.77 17.77 1.92
CA LEU A 74 -8.74 16.90 2.49
C LEU A 74 -7.33 17.42 2.22
N ARG A 75 -7.09 17.93 1.00
CA ARG A 75 -5.79 18.49 0.59
C ARG A 75 -5.43 19.71 1.42
N ARG A 76 -6.34 20.67 1.56
CA ARG A 76 -6.12 21.89 2.34
C ARG A 76 -5.88 21.56 3.82
N SER A 77 -6.72 20.70 4.38
CA SER A 77 -6.57 20.23 5.77
C SER A 77 -5.25 19.49 6.00
N SER A 78 -4.79 18.73 5.01
CA SER A 78 -3.50 18.04 5.03
C SER A 78 -2.32 19.02 5.00
N GLN A 79 -2.41 20.08 4.20
CA GLN A 79 -1.41 21.15 4.13
C GLN A 79 -1.35 21.96 5.43
N ASP A 80 -2.51 22.39 5.93
CA ASP A 80 -2.63 23.17 7.16
C ASP A 80 -2.10 22.38 8.38
N GLY A 81 -2.35 21.07 8.40
CA GLY A 81 -1.84 20.16 9.44
C GLY A 81 -0.42 19.64 9.21
N ASN A 82 0.19 19.92 8.05
CA ASN A 82 1.45 19.31 7.58
C ASN A 82 1.48 17.77 7.79
N VAL A 83 0.36 17.10 7.54
CA VAL A 83 0.19 15.66 7.66
C VAL A 83 0.04 15.03 6.29
N LYS A 84 0.54 13.81 6.11
CA LYS A 84 0.31 13.07 4.86
C LYS A 84 -1.20 12.86 4.67
N LEU A 85 -1.71 13.19 3.48
CA LEU A 85 -3.13 13.13 3.15
C LEU A 85 -3.80 11.79 3.50
N TRP A 86 -3.11 10.66 3.27
CA TRP A 86 -3.62 9.33 3.62
C TRP A 86 -3.83 9.14 5.12
N ARG A 87 -2.98 9.73 5.98
CA ARG A 87 -3.15 9.67 7.44
C ARG A 87 -4.33 10.51 7.90
N LEU A 88 -4.56 11.63 7.22
CA LEU A 88 -5.73 12.45 7.50
C LEU A 88 -7.02 11.71 7.11
N ALA A 89 -7.03 11.09 5.92
CA ALA A 89 -8.16 10.28 5.48
C ALA A 89 -8.45 9.11 6.43
N ASP A 90 -7.41 8.40 6.89
CA ASP A 90 -7.52 7.33 7.89
C ASP A 90 -8.16 7.83 9.20
N ARG A 91 -7.73 9.01 9.67
CA ARG A 91 -8.35 9.66 10.84
C ARG A 91 -9.81 9.99 10.61
N VAL A 92 -10.17 10.56 9.46
CA VAL A 92 -11.57 10.88 9.14
C VAL A 92 -12.45 9.64 9.18
N VAL A 93 -11.98 8.53 8.60
CA VAL A 93 -12.70 7.24 8.60
C VAL A 93 -12.82 6.71 10.04
N GLY A 94 -11.72 6.72 10.80
CA GLY A 94 -11.71 6.27 12.20
C GLY A 94 -12.63 7.09 13.11
N ASP A 95 -12.59 8.42 12.98
CA ASP A 95 -13.46 9.35 13.72
C ASP A 95 -14.93 9.10 13.36
N TRP A 96 -15.22 8.83 12.09
CA TRP A 96 -16.58 8.47 11.66
C TRP A 96 -17.08 7.17 12.31
N HIS A 97 -16.23 6.16 12.44
CA HIS A 97 -16.58 4.93 13.16
C HIS A 97 -16.79 5.17 14.66
N ALA A 98 -16.07 6.11 15.26
CA ALA A 98 -16.23 6.49 16.66
C ALA A 98 -17.49 7.34 16.92
N VAL A 99 -17.90 8.17 15.95
CA VAL A 99 -19.04 9.10 16.06
C VAL A 99 -20.38 8.46 15.66
N GLY A 100 -20.38 7.25 15.10
CA GLY A 100 -21.53 6.50 14.56
C GLY A 100 -22.64 6.07 15.53
N CYS A 101 -23.03 6.91 16.50
CA CYS A 101 -24.20 6.70 17.35
C CYS A 101 -25.38 7.66 17.07
N ARG A 102 -25.50 8.28 15.89
CA ARG A 102 -26.76 8.85 15.39
C ARG A 102 -26.75 9.02 13.86
N MET A 103 -27.72 8.41 13.20
CA MET A 103 -27.82 8.27 11.73
C MET A 103 -29.00 9.07 11.16
N ASP A 104 -29.46 10.11 11.86
CA ASP A 104 -30.78 10.72 11.65
C ASP A 104 -30.80 12.05 10.85
N ASP A 105 -29.68 12.52 10.29
CA ASP A 105 -29.61 13.84 9.62
C ASP A 105 -29.26 13.77 8.11
N PHE A 106 -29.73 12.73 7.40
CA PHE A 106 -29.55 12.65 5.95
C PHE A 106 -30.81 13.09 5.21
N HIS A 107 -30.92 14.39 4.90
CA HIS A 107 -31.91 14.90 3.94
C HIS A 107 -31.22 15.50 2.72
N PRO A 108 -31.09 14.76 1.60
CA PRO A 108 -30.52 15.27 0.36
C PRO A 108 -31.56 16.16 -0.33
N ALA A 109 -31.59 17.44 0.03
CA ALA A 109 -32.20 18.44 -0.83
C ALA A 109 -31.17 18.79 -1.92
N LEU A 110 -31.37 18.16 -3.08
CA LEU A 110 -30.79 18.55 -4.35
C LEU A 110 -30.95 20.08 -4.51
N ASP A 111 -29.82 20.81 -4.53
CA ASP A 111 -29.76 22.18 -5.01
C ASP A 111 -29.15 22.17 -6.42
N ASP A 112 -30.02 22.44 -7.39
CA ASP A 112 -29.68 22.76 -8.77
C ASP A 112 -28.94 24.12 -8.80
N GLY A 113 -27.65 24.17 -9.17
CA GLY A 113 -27.01 25.48 -9.28
C GLY A 113 -25.52 25.58 -9.63
N GLU A 114 -25.23 25.60 -10.94
CA GLU A 114 -24.37 26.59 -11.59
C GLU A 114 -22.83 26.59 -11.38
N SER A 115 -22.10 26.39 -12.48
CA SER A 115 -21.04 27.29 -13.01
C SER A 115 -20.45 26.64 -14.28
N ALA A 116 -20.79 27.15 -15.47
CA ALA A 116 -20.04 28.15 -16.25
C ALA A 116 -18.98 27.52 -17.17
#